data_AF-A0A419EH53-F1
#
_entry.id   AF-A0A419EH53-F1
#
_cell.length_a   1.000
_cell.length_b   1.000
_cell.length_c   1.000
_cell.angle_alpha   90.00
_cell.angle_beta   90.00
_cell.angle_gamma   90.00
#
_symmetry.space_group_name_H-M   'P 1'
#
loop_
_entity.id
_entity.type
_entity.pdbx_description
1 polymer ?
#
loop_
_entity_poly.entity_id
_entity_poly.type
_entity_poly.pdbx_seq_one_letter_code
_entity_poly.pdbx_strand_id
1 'polypeptide(L)'
;MNTFGKIYLVITSIAILILFALLIFFQNIPSEAVIGFLGVFVGSIVSAVVQFVTSDTNIKQQLRLAALDKRLQAHQEAFTLWQRLLFINRHKKESTELILECQEWWNRNCLYLSAEARSAFKKAYIAADYLSLPAEAQAGLDAMKKDMEDLKRAGDIILKGVNLPSIGEDESKHVEKRSRKGTAHR
;
A
#
# COMPACT_ATOMS: atom_id res chain seq x y z
N MET A 1 -8.31 20.86 0.91
CA MET A 1 -8.50 22.31 1.10
C MET A 1 -9.11 22.89 -0.16
N ASN A 2 -10.39 23.29 -0.09
CA ASN A 2 -11.16 23.74 -1.26
C ASN A 2 -10.49 24.96 -1.90
N THR A 3 -10.64 25.11 -3.21
CA THR A 3 -10.11 26.23 -4.01
C THR A 3 -10.45 27.59 -3.38
N PHE A 4 -11.62 27.70 -2.77
CA PHE A 4 -12.08 28.87 -2.01
C PHE A 4 -11.21 29.20 -0.79
N GLY A 5 -10.76 28.19 -0.03
CA GLY A 5 -9.87 28.42 1.12
C GLY A 5 -8.50 28.93 0.69
N LYS A 6 -8.03 28.54 -0.51
CA LYS A 6 -6.76 29.01 -1.08
C LYS A 6 -6.84 30.49 -1.49
N ILE A 7 -7.95 30.89 -2.12
CA ILE A 7 -8.18 32.29 -2.53
C ILE A 7 -8.28 33.20 -1.31
N TYR A 8 -8.99 32.76 -0.27
CA TYR A 8 -9.15 33.55 0.95
C TYR A 8 -7.80 33.82 1.65
N LEU A 9 -6.92 32.82 1.71
CA LEU A 9 -5.58 32.93 2.33
C LEU A 9 -4.67 33.90 1.57
N VAL A 10 -4.75 33.93 0.24
CA VAL A 10 -4.02 34.90 -0.59
C VAL A 10 -4.55 36.32 -0.38
N ILE A 11 -5.87 36.49 -0.36
CA ILE A 11 -6.50 37.80 -0.16
C ILE A 11 -6.18 38.37 1.23
N THR A 12 -6.25 37.57 2.30
CA THR A 12 -5.91 38.03 3.65
C THR A 12 -4.44 38.40 3.77
N SER A 13 -3.53 37.65 3.13
CA SER A 13 -2.10 37.97 3.12
C SER A 13 -1.80 39.29 2.40
N ILE A 14 -2.49 39.57 1.29
CA ILE A 14 -2.39 40.84 0.56
C ILE A 14 -2.96 41.99 1.40
N ALA A 15 -4.10 41.79 2.06
CA ALA A 15 -4.70 42.81 2.92
C ALA A 15 -3.79 43.18 4.11
N ILE A 16 -3.12 42.19 4.72
CA ILE A 16 -2.16 42.42 5.81
C ILE A 16 -0.95 43.21 5.31
N LEU A 17 -0.42 42.90 4.12
CA LEU A 17 0.67 43.69 3.51
C LEU A 17 0.29 45.14 3.30
N ILE A 18 -0.92 45.39 2.76
CA ILE A 18 -1.41 46.75 2.48
C ILE A 18 -1.58 47.54 3.79
N LEU A 19 -2.16 46.91 4.82
CA LEU A 19 -2.30 47.51 6.15
C LEU A 19 -0.93 47.87 6.76
N PHE A 20 0.05 46.99 6.58
CA PHE A 20 1.40 47.20 7.12
C PHE A 20 2.17 48.30 6.37
N ALA A 21 2.02 48.36 5.04
CA ALA A 21 2.57 49.43 4.22
C ALA A 21 1.97 50.80 4.61
N LEU A 22 0.67 50.85 4.90
CA LEU A 22 0.01 52.05 5.43
C LEU A 22 0.57 52.44 6.80
N LEU A 23 0.77 51.49 7.71
CA LEU A 23 1.35 51.77 9.03
C LEU A 23 2.78 52.35 8.94
N ILE A 24 3.62 51.81 8.05
CA ILE A 24 4.97 52.33 7.82
C ILE A 24 4.91 53.76 7.28
N PHE A 25 3.99 54.03 6.35
CA PHE A 25 3.84 55.36 5.74
C PHE A 25 3.34 56.42 6.74
N PHE A 26 2.48 56.04 7.68
CA PHE A 26 1.87 56.98 8.63
C PHE A 26 2.60 57.11 9.98
N GLN A 27 3.36 56.10 10.44
CA GLN A 27 3.89 56.08 11.82
C GLN A 27 5.42 56.26 11.98
N ASN A 28 6.19 56.55 10.93
CA ASN A 28 7.64 56.84 11.06
C ASN A 28 8.41 55.73 11.83
N ILE A 29 8.11 54.46 11.50
CA ILE A 29 8.59 53.28 12.21
C ILE A 29 10.12 53.11 12.02
N PRO A 30 10.89 52.76 13.07
CA PRO A 30 12.33 52.48 12.96
C PRO A 30 12.63 51.31 12.01
N SER A 31 13.68 51.45 11.22
CA SER A 31 14.08 50.51 10.15
C SER A 31 14.34 49.08 10.65
N GLU A 32 14.76 48.92 11.90
CA GLU A 32 15.01 47.62 12.53
C GLU A 32 13.74 46.75 12.62
N ALA A 33 12.59 47.36 12.95
CA ALA A 33 11.31 46.66 13.02
C ALA A 33 10.80 46.23 11.62
N VAL A 34 11.09 47.04 10.60
CA VAL A 34 10.75 46.75 9.20
C VAL A 34 11.51 45.51 8.71
N ILE A 35 12.80 45.40 9.03
CA ILE A 35 13.65 44.26 8.64
C ILE A 35 13.15 42.96 9.26
N GLY A 36 12.81 42.96 10.57
CA GLY A 36 12.28 41.79 11.25
C GLY A 36 10.97 41.29 10.65
N PHE A 37 10.06 42.20 10.29
CA PHE A 37 8.78 41.85 9.69
C PHE A 37 8.93 41.30 8.27
N LEU A 38 9.82 41.87 7.47
CA LEU A 38 10.13 41.40 6.12
C LEU A 38 10.65 39.96 6.15
N GLY A 39 11.47 39.62 7.15
CA GLY A 39 11.93 38.25 7.39
C GLY A 39 10.79 37.26 7.66
N VAL A 40 9.85 37.61 8.54
CA VAL A 40 8.68 36.77 8.85
C VAL A 40 7.77 36.62 7.62
N PHE A 41 7.59 37.70 6.87
CA PHE A 41 6.73 37.70 5.68
C PHE A 41 7.29 36.83 4.56
N VAL A 42 8.58 36.97 4.25
CA VAL A 42 9.27 36.11 3.29
C VAL A 42 9.26 34.66 3.78
N GLY A 43 9.53 34.41 5.06
CA GLY A 43 9.46 33.07 5.64
C GLY A 43 8.08 32.42 5.53
N SER A 44 7.01 33.19 5.75
CA SER A 44 5.61 32.76 5.57
C SER A 44 5.32 32.35 4.13
N ILE A 45 5.71 33.19 3.15
CA ILE A 45 5.52 32.88 1.72
C ILE A 45 6.28 31.61 1.32
N VAL A 46 7.56 31.51 1.71
CA VAL A 46 8.38 30.34 1.40
C VAL A 46 7.76 29.08 2.00
N SER A 47 7.32 29.14 3.26
CA SER A 47 6.65 28.02 3.93
C SER A 47 5.34 27.63 3.23
N ALA A 48 4.52 28.60 2.84
CA ALA A 48 3.27 28.35 2.11
C ALA A 48 3.51 27.69 0.75
N VAL A 49 4.54 28.13 0.01
CA VAL A 49 4.93 27.52 -1.28
C VAL A 49 5.45 26.11 -1.08
N VAL A 50 6.29 25.87 -0.07
CA VAL A 50 6.80 24.52 0.24
C VAL A 50 5.65 23.58 0.61
N GLN A 51 4.72 24.01 1.46
CA GLN A 51 3.53 23.23 1.81
C GLN A 51 2.65 22.94 0.59
N PHE A 52 2.51 23.93 -0.31
CA PHE A 52 1.74 23.77 -1.55
C PHE A 52 2.34 22.69 -2.46
N VAL A 53 3.66 22.70 -2.67
CA VAL A 53 4.34 21.72 -3.52
C VAL A 53 4.34 20.33 -2.89
N THR A 54 4.50 20.23 -1.57
CA THR A 54 4.64 18.95 -0.86
C THR A 54 3.29 18.24 -0.60
N SER A 55 2.16 18.95 -0.71
CA SER A 55 0.83 18.38 -0.42
C SER A 55 0.41 17.29 -1.42
N ASP A 56 0.64 17.52 -2.71
CA ASP A 56 0.22 16.57 -3.75
C ASP A 56 1.05 15.28 -3.74
N THR A 57 2.33 15.38 -3.36
CA THR A 57 3.20 14.21 -3.21
C THR A 57 2.79 13.37 -2.00
N ASN A 58 2.45 14.03 -0.88
CA ASN A 58 2.00 13.35 0.34
C ASN A 58 0.69 12.58 0.11
N ILE A 59 -0.30 13.15 -0.59
CA ILE A 59 -1.55 12.45 -0.88
C ILE A 59 -1.30 11.22 -1.76
N LYS A 60 -0.50 11.35 -2.82
CA LYS A 60 -0.18 10.21 -3.70
C LYS A 60 0.59 9.13 -2.96
N GLN A 61 1.51 9.49 -2.08
CA GLN A 61 2.25 8.53 -1.25
C GLN A 61 1.34 7.84 -0.24
N GLN A 62 0.44 8.57 0.43
CA GLN A 62 -0.54 7.98 1.35
C GLN A 62 -1.49 7.01 0.64
N LEU A 63 -2.00 7.36 -0.54
CA LEU A 63 -2.85 6.47 -1.34
C LEU A 63 -2.09 5.21 -1.78
N ARG A 64 -0.81 5.34 -2.15
CA ARG A 64 0.04 4.19 -2.51
C ARG A 64 0.27 3.28 -1.30
N LEU A 65 0.56 3.84 -0.13
CA LEU A 65 0.74 3.07 1.10
C LEU A 65 -0.56 2.35 1.48
N ALA A 66 -1.69 3.05 1.48
CA ALA A 66 -2.99 2.45 1.76
C ALA A 66 -3.34 1.31 0.77
N ALA A 67 -3.01 1.50 -0.51
CA ALA A 67 -3.17 0.44 -1.51
C ALA A 67 -2.24 -0.75 -1.26
N LEU A 68 -0.99 -0.51 -0.88
CA LEU A 68 -0.03 -1.57 -0.54
C LEU A 68 -0.48 -2.35 0.69
N ASP A 69 -0.92 -1.67 1.75
CA ASP A 69 -1.43 -2.30 2.97
C ASP A 69 -2.63 -3.19 2.66
N LYS A 70 -3.56 -2.72 1.82
CA LYS A 70 -4.71 -3.54 1.40
C LYS A 70 -4.31 -4.75 0.56
N ARG A 71 -3.30 -4.62 -0.30
CA ARG A 71 -2.78 -5.76 -1.06
C ARG A 71 -2.10 -6.77 -0.15
N LEU A 72 -1.29 -6.32 0.81
CA LEU A 72 -0.63 -7.19 1.78
C LEU A 72 -1.66 -7.95 2.62
N GLN A 73 -2.64 -7.22 3.18
CA GLN A 73 -3.74 -7.80 3.95
C GLN A 73 -4.47 -8.87 3.14
N ALA A 74 -4.85 -8.59 1.89
CA ALA A 74 -5.56 -9.56 1.05
C ALA A 74 -4.73 -10.83 0.79
N HIS A 75 -3.41 -10.73 0.61
CA HIS A 75 -2.59 -11.94 0.44
C HIS A 75 -2.47 -12.75 1.73
N GLN A 76 -2.37 -12.10 2.89
CA GLN A 76 -2.36 -12.80 4.20
C GLN A 76 -3.67 -13.53 4.48
N GLU A 77 -4.81 -12.89 4.19
CA GLU A 77 -6.13 -13.49 4.31
C GLU A 77 -6.28 -14.69 3.34
N ALA A 78 -5.86 -14.52 2.07
CA ALA A 78 -5.85 -15.61 1.09
C ALA A 78 -5.00 -16.79 1.55
N PHE A 79 -3.81 -16.52 2.10
CA PHE A 79 -2.92 -17.56 2.62
C PHE A 79 -3.54 -18.30 3.81
N THR A 80 -4.21 -17.57 4.71
CA THR A 80 -4.89 -18.16 5.87
C THR A 80 -6.03 -19.07 5.43
N LEU A 81 -6.87 -18.63 4.49
CA LEU A 81 -7.94 -19.44 3.91
C LEU A 81 -7.38 -20.67 3.18
N TRP A 82 -6.31 -20.50 2.41
CA TRP A 82 -5.61 -21.60 1.75
C TRP A 82 -5.08 -22.65 2.75
N GLN A 83 -4.46 -22.23 3.86
CA GLN A 83 -4.01 -23.16 4.90
C GLN A 83 -5.18 -23.93 5.50
N ARG A 84 -6.30 -23.26 5.76
CA ARG A 84 -7.52 -23.93 6.25
C ARG A 84 -8.02 -24.97 5.24
N LEU A 85 -8.03 -24.65 3.94
CA LEU A 85 -8.41 -25.59 2.88
C LEU A 85 -7.48 -26.81 2.81
N LEU A 86 -6.20 -26.63 3.12
CA LEU A 86 -5.22 -27.71 3.08
C LEU A 86 -5.43 -28.74 4.20
N PHE A 87 -5.81 -28.28 5.40
CA PHE A 87 -5.90 -29.11 6.60
C PHE A 87 -7.32 -29.55 6.97
N ILE A 88 -8.36 -29.02 6.32
CA ILE A 88 -9.73 -29.40 6.64
C ILE A 88 -10.04 -30.85 6.27
N ASN A 89 -10.89 -31.49 7.07
CA ASN A 89 -11.45 -32.80 6.72
C ASN A 89 -12.53 -32.62 5.64
N ARG A 90 -12.21 -33.05 4.42
CA ARG A 90 -12.99 -32.80 3.19
C ARG A 90 -14.38 -33.44 3.18
N HIS A 91 -14.61 -34.47 4.00
CA HIS A 91 -15.90 -35.17 4.05
C HIS A 91 -16.87 -34.63 5.12
N LYS A 92 -16.49 -33.55 5.80
CA LYS A 92 -17.35 -32.89 6.78
C LYS A 92 -18.06 -31.70 6.18
N LYS A 93 -19.23 -31.37 6.74
CA LYS A 93 -20.00 -30.16 6.42
C LYS A 93 -19.15 -28.87 6.52
N GLU A 94 -18.20 -28.85 7.45
CA GLU A 94 -17.22 -27.77 7.62
C GLU A 94 -16.45 -27.45 6.34
N SER A 95 -16.19 -28.45 5.48
CA SER A 95 -15.50 -28.26 4.20
C SER A 95 -16.31 -27.38 3.25
N THR A 96 -17.61 -27.66 3.10
CA THR A 96 -18.51 -26.88 2.25
C THR A 96 -18.64 -25.44 2.75
N GLU A 97 -18.75 -25.25 4.07
CA GLU A 97 -18.82 -23.91 4.69
C GLU A 97 -17.53 -23.11 4.41
N LEU A 98 -16.35 -23.75 4.52
CA LEU A 98 -15.08 -23.12 4.19
C LEU A 98 -14.94 -22.77 2.71
N ILE A 99 -15.44 -23.61 1.80
CA ILE A 99 -15.42 -23.33 0.35
C ILE A 99 -16.28 -22.10 0.05
N LEU A 100 -17.48 -22.01 0.64
CA LEU A 100 -18.36 -20.85 0.53
C LEU A 100 -17.69 -19.58 1.08
N GLU A 101 -17.00 -19.68 2.23
CA GLU A 101 -16.21 -18.59 2.79
C GLU A 101 -15.12 -18.13 1.81
N CYS A 102 -14.40 -19.06 1.18
CA CYS A 102 -13.38 -18.75 0.18
C CYS A 102 -13.98 -18.05 -1.05
N GLN A 103 -15.15 -18.48 -1.51
CA GLN A 103 -15.86 -17.85 -2.64
C GLN A 103 -16.34 -16.44 -2.30
N GLU A 104 -16.91 -16.23 -1.12
CA GLU A 104 -17.34 -14.91 -0.67
C GLU A 104 -16.14 -13.96 -0.51
N TRP A 105 -15.06 -14.46 0.09
CA TRP A 105 -13.81 -13.73 0.21
C TRP A 105 -13.24 -13.35 -1.16
N TRP A 106 -13.24 -14.29 -2.12
CA TRP A 106 -12.78 -14.05 -3.49
C TRP A 106 -13.54 -12.89 -4.15
N ASN A 107 -14.87 -12.88 -4.06
CA ASN A 107 -15.70 -11.84 -4.65
C ASN A 107 -15.39 -10.46 -4.10
N ARG A 108 -14.97 -10.37 -2.84
CA ARG A 108 -14.63 -9.10 -2.18
C ARG A 108 -13.19 -8.65 -2.43
N ASN A 109 -12.24 -9.58 -2.51
CA ASN A 109 -10.82 -9.26 -2.38
C ASN A 109 -9.93 -9.61 -3.59
N CYS A 110 -10.45 -10.30 -4.60
CA CYS A 110 -9.62 -10.80 -5.70
C CYS A 110 -8.87 -9.71 -6.49
N LEU A 111 -9.36 -8.47 -6.50
CA LEU A 111 -8.71 -7.34 -7.18
C LEU A 111 -7.43 -6.86 -6.49
N TYR A 112 -7.24 -7.20 -5.20
CA TYR A 112 -6.05 -6.83 -4.44
C TYR A 112 -4.90 -7.85 -4.58
N LEU A 113 -5.19 -9.04 -5.08
CA LEU A 113 -4.19 -10.07 -5.33
C LEU A 113 -3.38 -9.79 -6.60
N SER A 114 -2.17 -10.35 -6.67
CA SER A 114 -1.45 -10.45 -7.94
C SER A 114 -2.21 -11.35 -8.92
N ALA A 115 -2.02 -11.17 -10.23
CA ALA A 115 -2.73 -11.97 -11.23
C ALA A 115 -2.50 -13.49 -11.06
N GLU A 116 -1.28 -13.87 -10.70
CA GLU A 116 -0.89 -15.25 -10.44
C GLU A 116 -1.50 -15.78 -9.14
N ALA A 117 -1.37 -15.04 -8.03
CA ALA A 117 -1.92 -15.42 -6.73
C ALA A 117 -3.45 -15.56 -6.80
N ARG A 118 -4.10 -14.64 -7.52
CA ARG A 118 -5.52 -14.69 -7.85
C ARG A 118 -5.85 -16.01 -8.57
N SER A 119 -5.22 -16.28 -9.71
CA SER A 119 -5.51 -17.53 -10.47
C SER A 119 -5.29 -18.78 -9.62
N ALA A 120 -4.20 -18.82 -8.86
CA ALA A 120 -3.85 -19.95 -8.01
C ALA A 120 -4.85 -20.17 -6.88
N PHE A 121 -5.25 -19.12 -6.15
CA PHE A 121 -6.24 -19.22 -5.08
C PHE A 121 -7.59 -19.70 -5.61
N LYS A 122 -8.04 -19.21 -6.78
CA LYS A 122 -9.29 -19.67 -7.38
C LYS A 122 -9.25 -21.15 -7.75
N LYS A 123 -8.14 -21.60 -8.35
CA LYS A 123 -7.96 -23.03 -8.65
C LYS A 123 -7.96 -23.87 -7.38
N ALA A 124 -7.31 -23.41 -6.32
CA ALA A 124 -7.21 -24.14 -5.06
C ALA A 124 -8.56 -24.39 -4.40
N TYR A 125 -9.43 -23.38 -4.25
CA TYR A 125 -10.72 -23.61 -3.59
C TYR A 125 -11.70 -24.40 -4.47
N ILE A 126 -11.61 -24.28 -5.80
CA ILE A 126 -12.38 -25.11 -6.75
C ILE A 126 -11.91 -26.57 -6.68
N ALA A 127 -10.59 -26.81 -6.65
CA ALA A 127 -10.02 -28.14 -6.47
C ALA A 127 -10.43 -28.75 -5.13
N ALA A 128 -10.45 -27.94 -4.06
CA ALA A 128 -10.92 -28.38 -2.75
C ALA A 128 -12.41 -28.79 -2.77
N ASP A 129 -13.24 -28.08 -3.53
CA ASP A 129 -14.66 -28.42 -3.75
C ASP A 129 -14.81 -29.77 -4.45
N TYR A 130 -14.10 -29.98 -5.57
CA TYR A 130 -14.11 -31.27 -6.27
C TYR A 130 -13.61 -32.43 -5.40
N LEU A 131 -12.56 -32.20 -4.59
CA LEU A 131 -12.02 -33.20 -3.67
C LEU A 131 -12.96 -33.50 -2.48
N SER A 132 -13.96 -32.67 -2.22
CA SER A 132 -14.97 -32.91 -1.16
C SER A 132 -16.12 -33.82 -1.62
N LEU A 133 -16.30 -33.99 -2.93
CA LEU A 133 -17.34 -34.84 -3.50
C LEU A 133 -17.12 -36.33 -3.17
N PRO A 134 -18.18 -37.16 -3.15
CA PRO A 134 -18.05 -38.61 -3.00
C PRO A 134 -17.17 -39.22 -4.11
N ALA A 135 -16.45 -40.30 -3.80
CA ALA A 135 -15.52 -40.96 -4.73
C ALA A 135 -16.16 -41.37 -6.07
N GLU A 136 -17.46 -41.67 -6.08
CA GLU A 136 -18.25 -41.99 -7.28
C GLU A 136 -18.42 -40.81 -8.24
N ALA A 137 -18.38 -39.59 -7.71
CA ALA A 137 -18.49 -38.34 -8.48
C ALA A 137 -17.13 -37.72 -8.81
N GLN A 138 -16.03 -38.27 -8.26
CA GLN A 138 -14.68 -37.80 -8.51
C GLN A 138 -14.19 -38.31 -9.87
N ALA A 139 -13.52 -37.42 -10.61
CA ALA A 139 -12.74 -37.84 -11.76
C ALA A 139 -11.62 -38.81 -11.31
N GLY A 140 -11.18 -39.69 -12.21
CA GLY A 140 -10.22 -40.75 -11.88
C GLY A 140 -8.95 -40.26 -11.15
N LEU A 141 -8.21 -41.20 -10.55
CA LEU A 141 -7.08 -40.95 -9.64
C LEU A 141 -6.09 -39.85 -10.09
N ASP A 142 -5.82 -39.75 -11.40
CA ASP A 142 -4.90 -38.75 -11.94
C ASP A 142 -5.44 -37.30 -11.85
N ALA A 143 -6.75 -37.11 -12.00
CA ALA A 143 -7.38 -35.81 -11.79
C ALA A 143 -7.29 -35.37 -10.33
N MET A 144 -7.54 -36.29 -9.39
CA MET A 144 -7.42 -36.00 -7.96
C MET A 144 -5.99 -35.63 -7.55
N LYS A 145 -4.98 -36.30 -8.12
CA LYS A 145 -3.57 -35.95 -7.89
C LYS A 145 -3.27 -34.53 -8.36
N LYS A 146 -3.73 -34.18 -9.56
CA LYS A 146 -3.57 -32.84 -10.11
C LYS A 146 -4.25 -31.78 -9.24
N ASP A 147 -5.48 -32.04 -8.80
CA ASP A 147 -6.23 -31.11 -7.93
C ASP A 147 -5.54 -30.91 -6.58
N MET A 148 -4.95 -31.98 -6.02
CA MET A 148 -4.14 -31.89 -4.81
C MET A 148 -2.84 -31.11 -5.03
N GLU A 149 -2.18 -31.28 -6.18
CA GLU A 149 -1.00 -30.50 -6.54
C GLU A 149 -1.32 -29.02 -6.72
N ASP A 150 -2.41 -28.69 -7.41
CA ASP A 150 -2.87 -27.32 -7.60
C ASP A 150 -3.23 -26.67 -6.25
N LEU A 151 -3.89 -27.42 -5.36
CA LEU A 151 -4.14 -26.98 -3.98
C LEU A 151 -2.83 -26.69 -3.25
N LYS A 152 -1.84 -27.58 -3.25
CA LYS A 152 -0.56 -27.37 -2.55
C LYS A 152 0.25 -26.20 -3.12
N ARG A 153 0.33 -26.10 -4.45
CA ARG A 153 1.13 -25.09 -5.16
C ARG A 153 0.60 -23.67 -4.94
N ALA A 154 -0.69 -23.52 -4.65
CA ALA A 154 -1.29 -22.21 -4.46
C ALA A 154 -0.65 -21.41 -3.31
N GLY A 155 -0.24 -22.06 -2.22
CA GLY A 155 0.42 -21.40 -1.10
C GLY A 155 1.70 -20.69 -1.50
N ASP A 156 2.56 -21.38 -2.27
CA ASP A 156 3.83 -20.80 -2.74
C ASP A 156 3.60 -19.60 -3.68
N ILE A 157 2.59 -19.68 -4.55
CA ILE A 157 2.26 -18.60 -5.49
C ILE A 157 1.70 -17.39 -4.74
N ILE A 158 0.82 -17.61 -3.75
CA ILE A 158 0.27 -16.54 -2.91
C ILE A 158 1.40 -15.85 -2.14
N LEU A 159 2.32 -16.62 -1.56
CA LEU A 159 3.47 -16.10 -0.82
C LEU A 159 4.40 -15.27 -1.72
N LYS A 160 4.70 -15.77 -2.92
CA LYS A 160 5.50 -15.03 -3.93
C LYS A 160 4.82 -13.75 -4.39
N GLY A 161 3.49 -13.67 -4.36
CA GLY A 161 2.74 -12.47 -4.71
C GLY A 161 3.02 -11.27 -3.80
N VAL A 162 3.47 -11.51 -2.57
CA VAL A 162 3.78 -10.48 -1.57
C VAL A 162 5.22 -9.98 -1.67
N ASN A 163 6.14 -10.81 -2.20
CA ASN A 163 7.58 -10.60 -2.37
C ASN A 163 8.15 -9.36 -1.63
N LEU A 164 8.05 -9.37 -0.31
CA LEU A 164 8.70 -8.36 0.51
C LEU A 164 10.20 -8.68 0.46
N PRO A 165 11.07 -7.72 0.09
CA PRO A 165 12.51 -7.94 0.19
C PRO A 165 12.83 -8.37 1.62
N SER A 166 13.68 -9.38 1.77
CA SER A 166 14.09 -9.82 3.10
C SER A 166 14.74 -8.63 3.83
N ILE A 167 14.37 -8.43 5.10
CA ILE A 167 14.95 -7.37 5.93
C ILE A 167 16.45 -7.68 6.07
N GLY A 168 17.29 -6.99 5.30
CA GLY A 168 18.75 -7.17 5.28
C GLY A 168 19.38 -7.39 3.91
N GLU A 169 18.65 -7.80 2.87
CA GLU A 169 19.24 -8.02 1.54
C GLU A 169 19.61 -6.72 0.81
N ASP A 170 18.80 -5.68 0.95
CA ASP A 170 19.11 -4.37 0.35
C ASP A 170 20.10 -3.56 1.21
N GLU A 171 20.09 -3.76 2.53
CA GLU A 171 21.07 -3.15 3.44
C GLU A 171 22.46 -3.75 3.21
N SER A 172 22.57 -5.07 3.05
CA SER A 172 23.85 -5.74 2.76
C SER A 172 24.42 -5.34 1.39
N LYS A 173 23.60 -5.23 0.34
CA LYS A 173 24.03 -4.74 -0.98
C LYS A 173 24.54 -3.29 -0.94
N HIS A 174 23.97 -2.43 -0.10
CA HIS A 174 24.44 -1.06 0.06
C HIS A 174 25.71 -0.94 0.90
N VAL A 175 25.87 -1.78 1.92
CA VAL A 175 27.11 -1.88 2.72
C VAL A 175 28.27 -2.41 1.86
N GLU A 176 28.04 -3.44 1.04
CA GLU A 176 29.07 -4.01 0.18
C GLU A 176 29.53 -3.03 -0.92
N LYS A 177 28.60 -2.27 -1.52
CA LYS A 177 28.94 -1.21 -2.49
C LYS A 177 29.77 -0.08 -1.90
N ARG A 178 29.61 0.23 -0.60
CA ARG A 178 30.44 1.24 0.09
C ARG A 178 31.84 0.71 0.41
N SER A 179 31.96 -0.56 0.82
CA SER A 179 33.26 -1.20 1.08
C SER A 179 34.17 -1.26 -0.16
N ARG A 180 33.60 -1.56 -1.35
CA ARG A 180 34.36 -1.61 -2.61
C ARG A 180 34.82 -0.26 -3.15
N LYS A 181 34.15 0.86 -2.79
CA LYS A 181 34.57 2.21 -3.21
C LYS A 181 35.68 2.79 -2.31
N GLY A 182 35.83 2.32 -1.08
CA GLY A 182 36.88 2.77 -0.16
C GLY A 182 38.26 2.18 -0.44
N THR A 183 38.36 1.11 -1.22
CA THR A 183 39.61 0.39 -1.51
C THR A 183 40.27 0.77 -2.84
N ALA A 184 39.65 1.62 -3.66
CA ALA A 184 40.19 2.08 -4.96
C ALA A 184 41.01 3.38 -4.89
N HIS A 185 41.40 3.82 -3.68
CA HIS A 185 42.16 5.05 -3.45
C HIS A 185 43.41 4.85 -2.57
N ARG A 186 44.05 3.69 -2.67
CA ARG A 186 45.38 3.46 -2.10
C ARG A 186 46.35 2.95 -3.15
#